data_AF-A0A0J1FNB3-F1
#
_entry.id   AF-A0A0J1FNB3-F1
#
_cell.length_a   1.000
_cell.length_b   1.000
_cell.length_c   1.000
_cell.angle_alpha   90.00
_cell.angle_beta   90.00
_cell.angle_gamma   90.00
#
_symmetry.space_group_name_H-M   'P 1'
#
loop_
_entity.id
_entity.type
_entity.pdbx_description
1 polymer ?
#
loop_
_entity_poly.entity_id
_entity_poly.type
_entity_poly.pdbx_seq_one_letter_code
_entity_poly.pdbx_strand_id
1 'polypeptide(L)'
;MNDMNITLQYLINEAFTKGAGKEIFGKNKKNREEAAEKLTAWFSSYYGGTHDEAAKENILSLSISLLKENKDEFTANISQGIRIYTRDKYPVVRRIEHLVKHLNSKYEFGLDLTFLEQLKARDGYDRLLKILKYLHSGSHTREELSKTFGISERALSDDLNTLKDGFKFMGTTMKISELERGQTRTVH
;
A
#
# COMPACT_ATOMS: atom_id res chain seq x y z
N MET A 1 -5.78 -16.61 -24.83
CA MET A 1 -6.46 -17.12 -23.61
C MET A 1 -7.79 -16.40 -23.52
N ASN A 2 -8.86 -17.07 -23.08
CA ASN A 2 -10.16 -16.43 -22.96
C ASN A 2 -10.20 -15.69 -21.61
N ASP A 3 -9.95 -14.38 -21.62
CA ASP A 3 -9.73 -13.57 -20.41
C ASP A 3 -10.93 -13.56 -19.45
N MET A 4 -12.14 -13.92 -19.93
CA MET A 4 -13.35 -14.00 -19.11
C MET A 4 -13.30 -15.03 -17.98
N ASN A 5 -12.42 -16.05 -18.06
CA ASN A 5 -12.31 -17.09 -17.03
C ASN A 5 -11.16 -16.87 -16.03
N ILE A 6 -10.38 -15.79 -16.18
CA ILE A 6 -9.22 -15.51 -15.33
C ILE A 6 -9.67 -14.55 -14.23
N THR A 7 -9.97 -15.08 -13.04
CA THR A 7 -10.44 -14.30 -11.89
C THR A 7 -9.31 -13.73 -11.05
N LEU A 8 -9.58 -12.72 -10.21
CA LEU A 8 -8.61 -12.20 -9.25
C LEU A 8 -8.05 -13.31 -8.34
N GLN A 9 -8.89 -14.24 -7.88
CA GLN A 9 -8.45 -15.37 -7.08
C GLN A 9 -7.41 -16.22 -7.81
N TYR A 10 -7.65 -16.50 -9.09
CA TYR A 10 -6.69 -17.22 -9.93
C TYR A 10 -5.38 -16.44 -10.07
N LEU A 11 -5.46 -15.14 -10.34
CA LEU A 11 -4.31 -14.26 -10.53
C LEU A 11 -3.44 -14.17 -9.27
N ILE A 12 -4.07 -14.10 -8.08
CA ILE A 12 -3.36 -14.16 -6.79
C ILE A 12 -2.62 -15.50 -6.68
N ASN A 13 -3.30 -16.63 -6.88
CA ASN A 13 -2.64 -17.94 -6.78
C ASN A 13 -1.49 -18.07 -7.78
N GLU A 14 -1.70 -17.61 -9.01
CA GLU A 14 -0.69 -17.67 -10.05
C GLU A 14 0.53 -16.80 -9.74
N ALA A 15 0.33 -15.53 -9.34
CA ALA A 15 1.41 -14.59 -9.05
C ALA A 15 2.38 -15.14 -8.00
N PHE A 16 1.85 -15.85 -7.00
CA PHE A 16 2.64 -16.36 -5.88
C PHE A 16 3.21 -17.76 -6.13
N THR A 17 2.49 -18.65 -6.82
CA THR A 17 2.91 -20.05 -6.99
C THR A 17 3.68 -20.32 -8.29
N LYS A 18 3.36 -19.59 -9.38
CA LYS A 18 3.88 -19.83 -10.74
C LYS A 18 4.67 -18.65 -11.34
N GLY A 19 4.58 -17.45 -10.77
CA GLY A 19 5.38 -16.27 -11.17
C GLY A 19 6.69 -16.07 -10.39
N ALA A 20 7.14 -14.82 -10.30
CA ALA A 20 8.33 -14.40 -9.54
C ALA A 20 8.20 -14.58 -7.99
N GLY A 21 7.12 -15.20 -7.52
CA GLY A 21 6.87 -15.42 -6.09
C GLY A 21 7.99 -16.21 -5.38
N LYS A 22 8.76 -17.05 -6.09
CA LYS A 22 9.95 -17.74 -5.54
C LYS A 22 11.03 -16.79 -5.04
N GLU A 23 11.25 -15.69 -5.76
CA GLU A 23 12.29 -14.72 -5.45
C GLU A 23 11.90 -13.88 -4.23
N ILE A 24 10.61 -13.56 -4.11
CA ILE A 24 10.11 -12.57 -3.14
C ILE A 24 9.64 -13.21 -1.83
N PHE A 25 9.10 -14.44 -1.89
CA PHE A 25 8.52 -15.16 -0.73
C PHE A 25 9.25 -16.49 -0.44
N GLY A 26 10.35 -16.75 -1.14
CA GLY A 26 11.22 -17.91 -0.91
C GLY A 26 10.86 -19.15 -1.72
N LYS A 27 11.76 -20.14 -1.68
CA LYS A 27 11.66 -21.37 -2.48
C LYS A 27 10.56 -22.32 -2.00
N ASN A 28 10.19 -22.25 -0.71
CA ASN A 28 9.18 -23.13 -0.12
C ASN A 28 7.80 -22.85 -0.74
N LYS A 29 7.16 -23.88 -1.28
CA LYS A 29 5.81 -23.79 -1.86
C LYS A 29 4.76 -23.39 -0.81
N LYS A 30 4.83 -23.96 0.39
CA LYS A 30 3.88 -23.68 1.49
C LYS A 30 3.86 -22.20 1.86
N ASN A 31 5.04 -21.58 2.01
CA ASN A 31 5.13 -20.15 2.33
C ASN A 31 4.51 -19.26 1.26
N ARG A 32 4.60 -19.66 -0.01
CA ARG A 32 4.02 -18.94 -1.14
C ARG A 32 2.50 -19.07 -1.19
N GLU A 33 1.99 -20.26 -0.88
CA GLU A 33 0.55 -20.53 -0.71
C GLU A 33 -0.02 -19.73 0.46
N GLU A 34 0.63 -19.77 1.63
CA GLU A 34 0.22 -18.95 2.79
C GLU A 34 0.23 -17.44 2.48
N ALA A 35 1.17 -16.97 1.65
CA ALA A 35 1.21 -15.57 1.24
C ALA A 35 0.04 -15.22 0.30
N ALA A 36 -0.33 -16.13 -0.61
CA ALA A 36 -1.50 -15.98 -1.48
C ALA A 36 -2.82 -16.01 -0.67
N GLU A 37 -2.94 -16.92 0.29
CA GLU A 37 -4.08 -17.02 1.21
C GLU A 37 -4.24 -15.74 2.04
N LYS A 38 -3.14 -15.22 2.60
CA LYS A 38 -3.17 -13.96 3.37
C LYS A 38 -3.60 -12.77 2.52
N LEU A 39 -3.18 -12.70 1.25
CA LEU A 39 -3.63 -11.65 0.33
C LEU A 39 -5.10 -11.83 -0.04
N THR A 40 -5.53 -13.07 -0.29
CA THR A 40 -6.94 -13.41 -0.56
C THR A 40 -7.84 -12.98 0.59
N ALA A 41 -7.51 -13.37 1.82
CA ALA A 41 -8.25 -12.98 3.01
C ALA A 41 -8.29 -11.45 3.19
N TRP A 42 -7.19 -10.75 2.86
CA TRP A 42 -7.18 -9.30 2.90
C TRP A 42 -8.16 -8.68 1.89
N PHE A 43 -8.18 -9.15 0.65
CA PHE A 43 -9.15 -8.68 -0.36
C PHE A 43 -10.58 -8.94 0.09
N SER A 44 -10.87 -10.10 0.68
CA SER A 44 -12.19 -10.39 1.23
C SER A 44 -12.59 -9.48 2.37
N SER A 45 -11.66 -9.08 3.25
CA SER A 45 -12.02 -8.38 4.50
C SER A 45 -11.88 -6.86 4.47
N TYR A 46 -11.05 -6.31 3.57
CA TYR A 46 -10.66 -4.89 3.63
C TYR A 46 -10.78 -4.14 2.31
N TYR A 47 -10.83 -4.82 1.16
CA TYR A 47 -10.96 -4.14 -0.13
C TYR A 47 -12.19 -3.21 -0.15
N GLY A 48 -12.01 -1.98 -0.64
CA GLY A 48 -13.08 -0.97 -0.67
C GLY A 48 -13.25 -0.20 0.64
N GLY A 49 -12.45 -0.48 1.69
CA GLY A 49 -12.47 0.31 2.92
C GLY A 49 -13.71 0.11 3.79
N THR A 50 -14.48 -0.94 3.57
CA THR A 50 -15.67 -1.27 4.38
C THR A 50 -15.51 -2.61 5.08
N HIS A 51 -16.16 -2.77 6.23
CA HIS A 51 -16.39 -4.07 6.86
C HIS A 51 -17.77 -4.64 6.52
N ASP A 52 -18.48 -4.05 5.55
CA ASP A 52 -19.84 -4.44 5.19
C ASP A 52 -19.82 -5.65 4.25
N GLU A 53 -20.37 -6.78 4.71
CA GLU A 53 -20.40 -8.06 3.98
C GLU A 53 -21.17 -8.00 2.65
N ALA A 54 -22.13 -7.09 2.49
CA ALA A 54 -22.90 -6.96 1.24
C ALA A 54 -22.09 -6.34 0.09
N ALA A 55 -21.08 -5.52 0.39
CA ALA A 55 -20.13 -4.97 -0.60
C ALA A 55 -18.95 -5.93 -0.89
N LYS A 56 -18.82 -7.00 -0.09
CA LYS A 56 -17.74 -8.00 -0.18
C LYS A 56 -18.03 -9.12 -1.18
N GLU A 57 -19.27 -9.24 -1.65
CA GLU A 57 -19.56 -10.14 -2.75
C GLU A 57 -18.73 -9.71 -3.97
N ASN A 58 -17.84 -10.61 -4.38
CA ASN A 58 -17.41 -10.77 -5.75
C ASN A 58 -16.15 -10.02 -6.25
N ILE A 59 -15.29 -9.39 -5.43
CA ILE A 59 -14.01 -8.88 -5.96
C ILE A 59 -13.05 -10.01 -6.39
N LEU A 60 -12.94 -11.07 -5.58
CA LEU A 60 -12.18 -12.29 -5.93
C LEU A 60 -12.78 -13.01 -7.16
N SER A 61 -14.09 -12.79 -7.31
CA SER A 61 -15.01 -12.99 -8.44
C SER A 61 -14.52 -12.51 -9.81
N LEU A 62 -14.07 -11.25 -9.82
CA LEU A 62 -13.99 -10.46 -11.03
C LEU A 62 -12.93 -11.01 -11.98
N SER A 63 -13.29 -11.02 -13.27
CA SER A 63 -12.37 -11.34 -14.34
C SER A 63 -11.33 -10.23 -14.50
N ILE A 64 -10.18 -10.60 -15.04
CA ILE A 64 -9.13 -9.63 -15.34
C ILE A 64 -9.60 -8.52 -16.29
N SER A 65 -10.49 -8.83 -17.24
CA SER A 65 -11.07 -7.83 -18.15
C SER A 65 -11.86 -6.77 -17.38
N LEU A 66 -12.73 -7.18 -16.47
CA LEU A 66 -13.51 -6.25 -15.64
C LEU A 66 -12.62 -5.42 -14.72
N LEU A 67 -11.57 -6.03 -14.16
CA LEU A 67 -10.58 -5.30 -13.35
C LEU A 67 -9.81 -4.25 -14.16
N LYS A 68 -9.48 -4.56 -15.43
CA LYS A 68 -8.83 -3.61 -16.34
C LYS A 68 -9.76 -2.46 -16.73
N GLU A 69 -11.01 -2.76 -17.04
CA GLU A 69 -12.04 -1.76 -17.36
C GLU A 69 -12.27 -0.80 -16.20
N ASN A 70 -12.22 -1.30 -14.96
CA ASN A 70 -12.44 -0.51 -13.74
C ASN A 70 -11.15 -0.28 -12.94
N LYS A 71 -10.01 -0.07 -13.64
CA LYS A 71 -8.68 0.00 -13.01
C LYS A 71 -8.54 1.09 -11.95
N ASP A 72 -9.14 2.25 -12.18
CA ASP A 72 -9.06 3.38 -11.24
C ASP A 72 -9.84 3.09 -9.96
N GLU A 73 -11.02 2.49 -10.09
CA GLU A 73 -11.81 2.01 -8.95
C GLU A 73 -11.06 0.90 -8.20
N PHE A 74 -10.47 -0.06 -8.91
CA PHE A 74 -9.64 -1.11 -8.31
C PHE A 74 -8.50 -0.53 -7.47
N THR A 75 -7.82 0.49 -7.99
CA THR A 75 -6.72 1.18 -7.31
C THR A 75 -7.20 1.97 -6.10
N ALA A 76 -8.32 2.69 -6.24
CA ALA A 76 -8.92 3.45 -5.15
C ALA A 76 -9.36 2.54 -3.99
N ASN A 77 -10.01 1.41 -4.30
CA ASN A 77 -10.49 0.45 -3.31
C ASN A 77 -9.34 -0.29 -2.60
N ILE A 78 -8.25 -0.59 -3.30
CA ILE A 78 -7.02 -1.08 -2.66
C ILE A 78 -6.49 -0.05 -1.65
N SER A 79 -6.39 1.21 -2.08
CA SER A 79 -5.87 2.30 -1.23
C SER A 79 -6.72 2.48 0.03
N GLN A 80 -8.04 2.47 -0.12
CA GLN A 80 -8.98 2.57 1.01
C GLN A 80 -8.84 1.38 1.96
N GLY A 81 -8.75 0.16 1.43
CA GLY A 81 -8.56 -1.03 2.26
C GLY A 81 -7.26 -1.02 3.04
N ILE A 82 -6.17 -0.53 2.43
CA ILE A 82 -4.88 -0.43 3.13
C ILE A 82 -4.99 0.61 4.25
N ARG A 83 -5.65 1.76 4.02
CA ARG A 83 -5.81 2.82 5.02
C ARG A 83 -6.49 2.34 6.29
N ILE A 84 -7.58 1.58 6.16
CA ILE A 84 -8.33 1.05 7.32
C ILE A 84 -7.64 -0.15 7.98
N TYR A 85 -6.60 -0.72 7.36
CA TYR A 85 -5.86 -1.83 7.93
C TYR A 85 -5.03 -1.36 9.12
N THR A 86 -5.43 -1.76 10.33
CA THR A 86 -4.83 -1.31 11.60
C THR A 86 -3.57 -2.08 12.00
N ARG A 87 -3.38 -3.29 11.44
CA ARG A 87 -2.16 -4.08 11.65
C ARG A 87 -1.01 -3.55 10.79
N ASP A 88 0.15 -4.16 10.91
CA ASP A 88 1.31 -3.85 10.06
C ASP A 88 0.95 -3.91 8.56
N LYS A 89 0.92 -2.73 7.93
CA LYS A 89 0.56 -2.55 6.52
C LYS A 89 1.64 -3.08 5.57
N TYR A 90 2.90 -3.09 6.00
CA TYR A 90 4.03 -3.38 5.12
C TYR A 90 3.94 -4.77 4.45
N PRO A 91 3.64 -5.87 5.15
CA PRO A 91 3.44 -7.17 4.53
C PRO A 91 2.29 -7.21 3.52
N VAL A 92 1.20 -6.49 3.78
CA VAL A 92 0.04 -6.43 2.86
C VAL A 92 0.40 -5.65 1.60
N VAL A 93 0.96 -4.45 1.76
CA VAL A 93 1.40 -3.61 0.65
C VAL A 93 2.41 -4.33 -0.24
N ARG A 94 3.35 -5.08 0.35
CA ARG A 94 4.30 -5.92 -0.41
C ARG A 94 3.63 -7.01 -1.24
N ARG A 95 2.58 -7.65 -0.71
CA ARG A 95 1.83 -8.69 -1.43
C ARG A 95 1.03 -8.10 -2.58
N ILE A 96 0.41 -6.93 -2.37
CA ILE A 96 -0.33 -6.18 -3.39
C ILE A 96 0.61 -5.71 -4.50
N GLU A 97 1.76 -5.12 -4.14
CA GLU A 97 2.79 -4.71 -5.10
C GLU A 97 3.26 -5.89 -5.96
N HIS A 98 3.47 -7.06 -5.35
CA HIS A 98 3.83 -8.28 -6.08
C HIS A 98 2.75 -8.71 -7.07
N LEU A 99 1.49 -8.73 -6.64
CA LEU A 99 0.35 -9.03 -7.52
C LEU A 99 0.31 -8.05 -8.69
N VAL A 100 0.36 -6.74 -8.44
CA VAL A 100 0.29 -5.72 -9.51
C VAL A 100 1.46 -5.84 -10.49
N LYS A 101 2.69 -6.10 -10.01
CA LYS A 101 3.83 -6.37 -10.91
C LYS A 101 3.59 -7.59 -11.79
N HIS A 102 3.01 -8.65 -11.24
CA HIS A 102 2.61 -9.81 -12.02
C HIS A 102 1.55 -9.47 -13.07
N LEU A 103 0.51 -8.72 -12.69
CA LEU A 103 -0.54 -8.26 -13.60
C LEU A 103 0.02 -7.39 -14.74
N ASN A 104 0.90 -6.45 -14.42
CA ASN A 104 1.52 -5.57 -15.41
C ASN A 104 2.41 -6.35 -16.39
N SER A 105 3.22 -7.29 -15.90
CA SER A 105 4.17 -8.04 -16.73
C SER A 105 3.52 -9.11 -17.58
N LYS A 106 2.55 -9.85 -17.04
CA LYS A 106 1.94 -10.99 -17.74
C LYS A 106 0.69 -10.64 -18.52
N TYR A 107 -0.04 -9.63 -18.06
CA TYR A 107 -1.35 -9.30 -18.58
C TYR A 107 -1.46 -7.85 -19.06
N GLU A 108 -0.36 -7.10 -19.15
CA GLU A 108 -0.35 -5.71 -19.63
C GLU A 108 -1.36 -4.81 -18.88
N PHE A 109 -1.53 -5.05 -17.57
CA PHE A 109 -2.56 -4.39 -16.77
C PHE A 109 -2.33 -2.87 -16.62
N GLY A 110 -1.07 -2.41 -16.72
CA GLY A 110 -0.71 -1.00 -16.81
C GLY A 110 -1.12 -0.17 -15.59
N LEU A 111 -1.06 -0.74 -14.38
CA LEU A 111 -1.33 -0.03 -13.14
C LEU A 111 -0.04 0.52 -12.55
N ASP A 112 -0.01 1.84 -12.30
CA ASP A 112 1.13 2.51 -11.67
C ASP A 112 1.19 2.18 -10.17
N LEU A 113 2.39 1.86 -9.67
CA LEU A 113 2.63 1.48 -8.28
C LEU A 113 2.87 2.66 -7.34
N THR A 114 2.95 3.89 -7.86
CA THR A 114 3.21 5.11 -7.06
C THR A 114 2.25 5.27 -5.88
N PHE A 115 0.98 4.85 -6.02
CA PHE A 115 0.00 4.91 -4.93
C PHE A 115 0.35 4.05 -3.70
N LEU A 116 1.21 3.03 -3.86
CA LEU A 116 1.69 2.19 -2.76
C LEU A 116 2.91 2.78 -2.05
N GLU A 117 3.65 3.71 -2.67
CA GLU A 117 4.95 4.16 -2.16
C GLU A 117 4.86 4.74 -0.75
N GLN A 118 3.85 5.56 -0.49
CA GLN A 118 3.67 6.21 0.81
C GLN A 118 3.04 5.27 1.85
N LEU A 119 2.29 4.26 1.39
CA LEU A 119 1.68 3.24 2.24
C LEU A 119 2.69 2.14 2.65
N LYS A 120 3.78 1.99 1.89
CA LYS A 120 4.84 1.01 2.09
C LYS A 120 5.92 1.53 3.04
N ALA A 121 5.60 1.66 4.32
CA ALA A 121 6.58 1.96 5.37
C ALA A 121 6.90 0.71 6.19
N ARG A 122 8.17 0.28 6.21
CA ARG A 122 8.60 -0.94 6.93
C ARG A 122 8.53 -0.79 8.45
N ASP A 123 8.83 0.41 8.93
CA ASP A 123 8.94 0.74 10.35
C ASP A 123 8.66 2.24 10.55
N GLY A 124 8.66 2.68 11.81
CA GLY A 124 8.42 4.09 12.16
C GLY A 124 9.47 5.03 11.54
N TYR A 125 10.74 4.62 11.46
CA TYR A 125 11.80 5.47 10.89
C TYR A 125 11.63 5.66 9.38
N ASP A 126 11.33 4.57 8.65
CA ASP A 126 11.01 4.65 7.22
C ASP A 126 9.80 5.56 6.97
N ARG A 127 8.78 5.49 7.85
CA ARG A 127 7.63 6.41 7.78
C ARG A 127 8.04 7.87 8.01
N LEU A 128 8.84 8.15 9.05
CA LEU A 128 9.35 9.50 9.34
C LEU A 128 10.15 10.07 8.15
N LEU A 129 11.01 9.26 7.53
CA LEU A 129 11.78 9.66 6.35
C LEU A 129 10.90 9.98 5.14
N LYS A 130 9.87 9.17 4.89
CA LYS A 130 8.92 9.43 3.80
C LYS A 130 8.10 10.69 4.05
N ILE A 131 7.62 10.90 5.28
CA ILE A 131 6.92 12.14 5.68
C ILE A 131 7.84 13.33 5.46
N LEU A 132 9.09 13.26 5.96
CA LEU A 132 10.08 14.31 5.77
C LEU A 132 10.29 14.64 4.28
N LYS A 133 10.57 13.63 3.45
CA LYS A 133 10.73 13.79 2.00
C LYS A 133 9.50 14.41 1.33
N TYR A 134 8.31 14.04 1.79
CA TYR A 134 7.06 14.58 1.25
C TYR A 134 6.86 16.04 1.66
N LEU A 135 7.20 16.43 2.89
CA LEU A 135 7.21 17.83 3.33
C LEU A 135 8.22 18.69 2.56
N HIS A 136 9.29 18.11 2.02
CA HIS A 136 10.22 18.82 1.15
C HIS A 136 9.66 19.15 -0.24
N SER A 137 8.60 18.47 -0.70
CA SER A 137 8.04 18.71 -2.04
C SER A 137 7.09 19.90 -2.10
N GLY A 138 6.65 20.41 -0.95
CA GLY A 138 5.71 21.53 -0.89
C GLY A 138 5.00 21.62 0.47
N SER A 139 4.04 22.54 0.53
CA SER A 139 3.18 22.70 1.70
C SER A 139 2.05 21.69 1.64
N HIS A 140 1.82 20.99 2.76
CA HIS A 140 0.79 19.95 2.88
C HIS A 140 -0.02 20.14 4.16
N THR A 141 -1.31 19.86 4.10
CA THR A 141 -2.16 19.86 5.29
C THR A 141 -2.01 18.56 6.10
N ARG A 142 -2.39 18.59 7.37
CA ARG A 142 -2.39 17.38 8.21
C ARG A 142 -3.35 16.31 7.70
N GLU A 143 -4.48 16.73 7.13
CA GLU A 143 -5.46 15.83 6.52
C GLU A 143 -4.85 15.14 5.28
N GLU A 144 -4.20 15.91 4.40
CA GLU A 144 -3.50 15.38 3.23
C GLU A 144 -2.41 14.38 3.63
N LEU A 145 -1.59 14.70 4.64
CA LEU A 145 -0.56 13.80 5.14
C LEU A 145 -1.17 12.51 5.71
N SER A 146 -2.20 12.61 6.56
CA SER A 146 -2.86 11.45 7.16
C SER A 146 -3.43 10.53 6.07
N LYS A 147 -4.06 11.12 5.05
CA LYS A 147 -4.63 10.40 3.90
C LYS A 147 -3.55 9.79 3.00
N THR A 148 -2.45 10.50 2.76
CA THR A 148 -1.33 10.07 1.91
C THR A 148 -0.59 8.89 2.53
N PHE A 149 -0.29 8.97 3.83
CA PHE A 149 0.45 7.93 4.56
C PHE A 149 -0.46 6.83 5.14
N GLY A 150 -1.78 7.01 5.08
CA GLY A 150 -2.75 6.06 5.60
C GLY A 150 -2.59 5.81 7.09
N ILE A 151 -2.39 6.87 7.86
CA ILE A 151 -2.24 6.83 9.32
C ILE A 151 -3.30 7.72 9.98
N SER A 152 -3.60 7.47 11.26
CA SER A 152 -4.50 8.33 12.01
C SER A 152 -3.87 9.70 12.27
N GLU A 153 -4.68 10.73 12.45
CA GLU A 153 -4.18 12.06 12.82
C GLU A 153 -3.34 12.04 14.10
N ARG A 154 -3.67 11.15 15.04
CA ARG A 154 -2.88 10.94 16.26
C ARG A 154 -1.49 10.43 15.94
N ALA A 155 -1.39 9.36 15.14
CA ALA A 155 -0.10 8.80 14.73
C ALA A 155 0.71 9.83 13.92
N LEU A 156 0.05 10.59 13.03
CA LEU A 156 0.69 11.69 12.33
C LEU A 156 1.20 12.76 13.29
N SER A 157 0.43 13.14 14.31
CA SER A 157 0.87 14.13 15.29
C SER A 157 2.11 13.67 16.05
N ASP A 158 2.14 12.39 16.44
CA ASP A 158 3.29 11.79 17.11
C ASP A 158 4.53 11.78 16.20
N ASP A 159 4.35 11.42 14.92
CA ASP A 159 5.41 11.44 13.92
C ASP A 159 5.92 12.89 13.67
N LEU A 160 5.03 13.86 13.54
CA LEU A 160 5.40 15.27 13.33
C LEU A 160 6.12 15.87 14.54
N ASN A 161 5.73 15.51 15.77
CA ASN A 161 6.45 15.92 16.97
C ASN A 161 7.85 15.31 16.99
N THR A 162 7.97 14.03 16.65
CA THR A 162 9.29 13.36 16.51
C THR A 162 10.17 14.05 15.46
N LEU A 163 9.60 14.48 14.33
CA LEU A 163 10.33 15.24 13.32
C LEU A 163 10.75 16.63 13.81
N LYS A 164 9.98 17.29 14.68
CA LYS A 164 10.34 18.60 15.25
C LYS A 164 11.46 18.48 16.27
N ASP A 165 11.34 17.51 17.18
CA ASP A 165 12.35 17.23 18.21
C ASP A 165 13.66 16.71 17.57
N GLY A 166 13.52 16.08 16.41
CA GLY A 166 14.60 15.51 15.64
C GLY A 166 14.84 14.04 15.99
N PHE A 167 15.14 13.23 14.97
CA PHE A 167 15.45 11.82 15.14
C PHE A 167 16.81 11.47 14.54
N LYS A 168 17.49 10.48 15.13
CA LYS A 168 18.77 9.99 14.62
C LYS A 168 18.54 8.97 13.51
N PHE A 169 19.11 9.22 12.34
CA PHE A 169 19.15 8.30 11.22
C PHE A 169 20.55 8.25 10.63
N MET A 170 21.14 7.05 10.58
CA MET A 170 22.51 6.82 10.08
C MET A 170 23.57 7.79 10.66
N GLY A 171 23.48 8.05 11.98
CA GLY A 171 24.42 8.94 12.67
C GLY A 171 24.15 10.44 12.50
N THR A 172 23.17 10.82 11.69
CA THR A 172 22.75 12.22 11.48
C THR A 172 21.44 12.51 12.20
N THR A 173 21.29 13.68 12.81
CA THR A 173 19.99 14.13 13.35
C THR A 173 19.20 14.82 12.24
N MET A 174 18.02 14.31 11.92
CA MET A 174 17.10 14.90 10.95
C MET A 174 15.96 15.58 11.69
N LYS A 175 15.61 16.83 11.31
CA LYS A 175 14.53 17.59 11.95
C LYS A 175 13.79 18.49 10.95
N ILE A 176 12.57 18.91 11.30
CA ILE A 176 11.82 19.97 10.60
C ILE A 176 11.66 21.20 11.49
N SER A 177 11.62 22.38 10.86
CA SER A 177 11.19 23.63 11.49
C SER A 177 9.68 23.61 11.80
N GLU A 178 9.22 24.46 12.72
CA GLU A 178 7.80 24.50 13.10
C GLU A 178 6.86 24.62 11.90
N LEU A 179 5.76 23.86 11.96
CA LEU A 179 4.60 24.01 11.10
C LEU A 179 3.85 25.27 11.56
N GLU A 180 4.22 26.45 11.05
CA GLU A 180 3.28 27.57 11.08
C GLU A 180 2.02 27.17 10.31
N ARG A 181 0.85 27.59 10.79
CA ARG A 181 -0.44 27.32 10.15
C ARG A 181 -0.38 27.67 8.66
N GLY A 182 -0.14 26.67 7.80
CA GLY A 182 -0.38 26.75 6.36
C GLY A 182 0.76 26.38 5.43
N GLN A 183 2.05 26.48 5.78
CA GLN A 183 3.14 26.25 4.80
C GLN A 183 4.45 25.73 5.41
N THR A 184 5.21 24.92 4.66
CA THR A 184 6.44 24.24 5.13
C THR A 184 7.71 24.71 4.38
N ARG A 185 8.79 25.02 5.11
CA ARG A 185 10.17 25.16 4.61
C ARG A 185 11.16 24.49 5.58
N THR A 186 12.09 23.70 5.06
CA THR A 186 13.13 23.01 5.84
C THR A 186 14.36 23.90 6.02
N VAL A 187 15.03 23.79 7.18
CA VAL A 187 16.33 24.43 7.47
C VAL A 187 17.38 23.33 7.68
N HIS A 188 18.52 23.48 7.01
CA HIS A 188 19.70 22.59 7.12
C HIS A 188 20.47 22.82 8.41
#